data_AF-A0A927VT11-F1
#
_entry.id   AF-A0A927VT11-F1
#
_cell.length_a   1.000
_cell.length_b   1.000
_cell.length_c   1.000
_cell.angle_alpha   90.00
_cell.angle_beta   90.00
_cell.angle_gamma   90.00
#
_symmetry.space_group_name_H-M   'P 1'
#
loop_
_entity.id
_entity.type
_entity.pdbx_description
1 polymer ?
#
loop_
_entity_poly.entity_id
_entity_poly.type
_entity_poly.pdbx_seq_one_letter_code
_entity_poly.pdbx_strand_id
1 'polypeptide(L)'
;KKGKVCGINFRKCLSVKDSEGRFDPKFDDSQTESVKCEYVVFCIGQKADHEALLKGTKVEFNRNKTIKADPVTYQTAEPDIFVGGDVYTGQKFIIDAVAAGRQGAVSINRYVHPGQSLTIGRDLREFIELDRDDISKPAWYDDTSRQVPGHRKGDPAKTMDDLRLPLTEEQVKAETSRCLKCGATTVDTNKCIGCGLCTTRCEFDAIHLTRDMPHGADMYTAEETIGLALKYQAKRIKKIIKYKKTGVHEYPVQQTGEENWEPYHGIEK
;
A
#
# COMPACT_ATOMS: atom_id res chain seq x y z
N LYS A 1 18.44 47.53 -11.51
CA LYS A 1 19.57 48.49 -11.76
C LYS A 1 20.82 48.00 -11.01
N LYS A 2 22.02 48.12 -11.59
CA LYS A 2 23.28 47.50 -11.08
C LYS A 2 23.20 45.96 -10.92
N GLY A 3 22.73 45.24 -11.95
CA GLY A 3 22.60 43.77 -11.91
C GLY A 3 21.53 43.22 -10.96
N LYS A 4 20.84 44.07 -10.18
CA LYS A 4 19.75 43.67 -9.28
C LYS A 4 18.40 43.76 -9.97
N VAL A 5 17.54 42.78 -9.65
CA VAL A 5 16.11 42.77 -9.99
C VAL A 5 15.45 44.02 -9.38
N CYS A 6 14.56 44.64 -10.14
CA CYS A 6 13.83 45.84 -9.72
C CYS A 6 12.32 45.77 -10.00
N GLY A 7 11.87 44.64 -10.54
CA GLY A 7 10.49 44.42 -10.92
C GLY A 7 10.37 43.29 -11.93
N ILE A 8 9.12 42.86 -12.12
CA ILE A 8 8.72 41.88 -13.14
C ILE A 8 7.56 42.49 -13.93
N ASN A 9 7.55 42.25 -15.24
CA ASN A 9 6.48 42.67 -16.13
C ASN A 9 5.66 41.44 -16.51
N PHE A 10 4.37 41.48 -16.21
CA PHE A 10 3.41 40.47 -16.60
C PHE A 10 2.67 40.90 -17.86
N ARG A 11 2.37 39.93 -18.72
CA ARG A 11 1.48 40.09 -19.87
C ARG A 11 0.10 39.55 -19.52
N LYS A 12 -0.95 40.17 -20.04
CA LYS A 12 -2.31 39.67 -19.82
C LYS A 12 -2.50 38.31 -20.48
N CYS A 13 -2.92 37.32 -19.69
CA CYS A 13 -3.34 36.02 -20.18
C CYS A 13 -4.83 36.07 -20.53
N LEU A 14 -5.17 35.83 -21.80
CA LEU A 14 -6.55 35.82 -22.31
C LEU A 14 -7.23 34.47 -22.08
N SER A 15 -6.47 33.38 -22.23
CA SER A 15 -6.93 32.01 -22.00
C SER A 15 -5.76 31.14 -21.60
N VAL A 16 -5.99 30.14 -20.76
CA VAL A 16 -4.97 29.16 -20.33
C VAL A 16 -5.08 27.85 -21.11
N LYS A 17 -6.28 27.52 -21.58
CA LYS A 17 -6.60 26.28 -22.28
C LYS A 17 -7.23 26.56 -23.64
N ASP A 18 -7.04 25.64 -24.57
CA ASP A 18 -7.77 25.61 -25.83
C ASP A 18 -9.22 25.10 -25.66
N SER A 19 -9.98 25.04 -26.74
CA SER A 19 -11.35 24.53 -26.77
C SER A 19 -11.46 23.04 -26.42
N GLU A 20 -10.36 22.29 -26.51
CA GLU A 20 -10.28 20.87 -26.12
C GLU A 20 -9.82 20.70 -24.66
N GLY A 21 -9.59 21.80 -23.93
CA GLY A 21 -9.14 21.78 -22.55
C GLY A 21 -7.64 21.52 -22.36
N ARG A 22 -6.85 21.49 -23.44
CA ARG A 22 -5.39 21.34 -23.38
C ARG A 22 -4.74 22.66 -23.00
N PHE A 23 -3.60 22.60 -22.32
CA PHE A 23 -2.83 23.79 -21.96
C PHE A 23 -2.26 24.48 -23.21
N ASP A 24 -2.79 25.64 -23.55
CA ASP A 24 -2.41 26.48 -24.70
C ASP A 24 -2.67 27.96 -24.35
N PRO A 25 -1.75 28.60 -23.62
CA PRO A 25 -1.99 29.94 -23.11
C PRO A 25 -1.88 31.00 -24.21
N LYS A 26 -2.92 31.84 -24.35
CA LYS A 26 -2.94 32.98 -25.27
C LYS A 26 -2.75 34.27 -24.51
N PHE A 27 -1.84 35.11 -25.00
CA PHE A 27 -1.45 36.35 -24.33
C PHE A 27 -1.74 37.57 -25.19
N ASP A 28 -2.08 38.67 -24.52
CA ASP A 28 -2.16 40.01 -25.11
C ASP A 28 -0.93 40.81 -24.68
N ASP A 29 -0.08 41.15 -25.65
CA ASP A 29 1.12 41.98 -25.44
C ASP A 29 0.80 43.46 -25.23
N SER A 30 -0.38 43.92 -25.61
CA SER A 30 -0.76 45.34 -25.47
C SER A 30 -1.08 45.73 -24.03
N GLN A 31 -1.41 44.75 -23.19
CA GLN A 31 -1.73 44.92 -21.78
C GLN A 31 -0.65 44.29 -20.91
N THR A 32 0.15 45.15 -20.29
CA THR A 32 1.22 44.73 -19.37
C THR A 32 1.05 45.37 -18.00
N GLU A 33 1.34 44.61 -16.94
CA GLU A 33 1.38 45.10 -15.56
C GLU A 33 2.80 44.94 -15.00
N SER A 34 3.32 45.98 -14.35
CA SER A 34 4.65 45.98 -13.76
C SER A 34 4.55 45.94 -12.24
N VAL A 35 5.10 44.90 -11.62
CA VAL A 35 5.20 44.78 -10.16
C VAL A 35 6.64 45.04 -9.74
N LYS A 36 6.85 46.07 -8.91
CA LYS A 36 8.16 46.32 -8.30
C LYS A 36 8.49 45.23 -7.29
N CYS A 37 9.64 44.61 -7.43
CA CYS A 37 10.15 43.59 -6.53
C CYS A 37 11.68 43.60 -6.51
N GLU A 38 12.24 43.14 -5.40
CA GLU A 38 13.70 43.02 -5.22
C GLU A 38 14.18 41.58 -5.45
N TYR A 39 13.29 40.60 -5.25
CA TYR A 39 13.55 39.18 -5.43
C TYR A 39 12.45 38.57 -6.30
N VAL A 40 12.86 37.68 -7.21
CA VAL A 40 11.96 36.84 -8.01
C VAL A 40 12.35 35.40 -7.74
N VAL A 41 11.39 34.61 -7.24
CA VAL A 41 11.57 33.19 -6.98
C VAL A 41 10.87 32.42 -8.09
N PHE A 42 11.64 31.64 -8.85
CA PHE A 42 11.10 30.81 -9.91
C PHE A 42 10.65 29.46 -9.35
N CYS A 43 9.34 29.21 -9.37
CA CYS A 43 8.73 27.96 -8.90
C CYS A 43 8.14 27.17 -10.09
N ILE A 44 8.88 27.04 -11.19
CA ILE A 44 8.40 26.52 -12.49
C ILE A 44 8.39 24.99 -12.61
N GLY A 45 8.52 24.26 -11.50
CA GLY A 45 8.60 22.81 -11.48
C GLY A 45 9.93 22.27 -12.00
N GLN A 46 9.99 20.96 -12.23
CA GLN A 46 11.20 20.26 -12.71
C GLN A 46 10.92 19.60 -14.07
N LYS A 47 11.95 19.11 -14.75
CA LYS A 47 11.78 18.24 -15.93
C LYS A 47 12.90 17.22 -15.96
N ALA A 48 12.52 15.96 -16.15
CA ALA A 48 13.45 14.87 -16.34
C ALA A 48 14.20 15.02 -17.67
N ASP A 49 15.52 14.82 -17.65
CA ASP A 49 16.37 14.74 -18.84
C ASP A 49 17.26 13.50 -18.75
N HIS A 50 16.77 12.39 -19.28
CA HIS A 50 17.43 11.07 -19.21
C HIS A 50 17.76 10.49 -20.59
N GLU A 51 17.43 11.20 -21.67
CA GLU A 51 17.61 10.72 -23.05
C GLU A 51 19.09 10.47 -23.35
N ALA A 52 19.98 11.36 -22.88
CA ALA A 52 21.42 11.18 -23.06
C ALA A 52 21.96 9.97 -22.27
N LEU A 53 21.45 9.74 -21.06
CA LEU A 53 21.87 8.63 -20.19
C LEU A 53 21.49 7.26 -20.77
N LEU A 54 20.30 7.18 -21.36
CA LEU A 54 19.71 5.92 -21.83
C LEU A 54 19.89 5.71 -23.34
N LYS A 55 20.75 6.51 -23.97
CA LYS A 55 21.05 6.42 -25.39
C LYS A 55 21.61 5.04 -25.73
N GLY A 56 20.99 4.37 -26.70
CA GLY A 56 21.39 3.02 -27.15
C GLY A 56 20.70 1.86 -26.42
N THR A 57 19.84 2.16 -25.43
CA THR A 57 18.95 1.17 -24.81
C THR A 57 17.61 1.12 -25.55
N LYS A 58 16.79 0.09 -25.28
CA LYS A 58 15.40 0.02 -25.76
C LYS A 58 14.41 0.84 -24.94
N VAL A 59 14.86 1.67 -24.00
CA VAL A 59 13.96 2.42 -23.11
C VAL A 59 13.12 3.44 -23.90
N GLU A 60 11.81 3.41 -23.67
CA GLU A 60 10.85 4.36 -24.24
C GLU A 60 10.51 5.47 -23.24
N PHE A 61 10.13 6.64 -23.76
CA PHE A 61 9.75 7.81 -22.96
C PHE A 61 8.29 8.20 -23.23
N ASN A 62 7.61 8.66 -22.19
CA ASN A 62 6.31 9.31 -22.29
C ASN A 62 6.46 10.76 -22.80
N ARG A 63 5.35 11.39 -23.20
CA ARG A 63 5.32 12.78 -23.70
C ARG A 63 5.93 13.81 -22.72
N ASN A 64 5.81 13.55 -21.41
CA ASN A 64 6.37 14.37 -20.34
C ASN A 64 7.85 14.05 -20.02
N LYS A 65 8.51 13.22 -20.84
CA LYS A 65 9.89 12.71 -20.65
C LYS A 65 10.11 11.78 -19.45
N THR A 66 9.05 11.29 -18.79
CA THR A 66 9.20 10.18 -17.85
C THR A 66 9.47 8.89 -18.61
N ILE A 67 10.10 7.92 -17.96
CA ILE A 67 10.37 6.62 -18.57
C ILE A 67 9.09 5.79 -18.57
N LYS A 68 8.78 5.19 -19.72
CA LYS A 68 7.67 4.27 -19.89
C LYS A 68 8.07 2.88 -19.42
N ALA A 69 7.21 2.27 -18.60
CA ALA A 69 7.40 0.94 -18.05
C ALA A 69 6.06 0.25 -17.82
N ASP A 70 6.09 -1.07 -17.68
CA ASP A 70 4.94 -1.87 -17.31
C ASP A 70 4.44 -1.51 -15.91
N PRO A 71 3.13 -1.32 -15.69
CA PRO A 71 2.61 -0.79 -14.42
C PRO A 71 2.69 -1.78 -13.26
N VAL A 72 2.79 -3.09 -13.55
CA VAL A 72 2.85 -4.14 -12.53
C VAL A 72 4.31 -4.44 -12.16
N THR A 73 5.18 -4.54 -13.16
CA THR A 73 6.56 -5.00 -13.02
C THR A 73 7.56 -3.85 -13.02
N TYR A 74 7.18 -2.64 -13.41
CA TYR A 74 8.06 -1.46 -13.47
C TYR A 74 9.27 -1.69 -14.39
N GLN A 75 9.17 -2.67 -15.28
CA GLN A 75 10.18 -3.03 -16.27
C GLN A 75 9.98 -2.18 -17.52
N THR A 76 11.07 -1.67 -18.07
CA THR A 76 11.02 -0.93 -19.34
C THR A 76 10.97 -1.88 -20.53
N ALA A 77 10.95 -1.35 -21.75
CA ALA A 77 11.13 -2.16 -22.95
C ALA A 77 12.53 -2.79 -23.07
N GLU A 78 13.52 -2.32 -22.29
CA GLU A 78 14.77 -3.04 -22.07
C GLU A 78 14.63 -3.98 -20.85
N PRO A 79 14.80 -5.31 -21.00
CA PRO A 79 14.47 -6.27 -19.94
C PRO A 79 15.29 -6.15 -18.65
N ASP A 80 16.51 -5.63 -18.69
CA ASP A 80 17.36 -5.47 -17.50
C ASP A 80 17.27 -4.06 -16.88
N ILE A 81 16.43 -3.18 -17.43
CA ILE A 81 16.21 -1.82 -16.91
C ILE A 81 14.82 -1.69 -16.30
N PHE A 82 14.81 -1.26 -15.03
CA PHE A 82 13.61 -1.01 -14.23
C PHE A 82 13.58 0.44 -13.76
N VAL A 83 12.38 0.92 -13.42
CA VAL A 83 12.18 2.31 -13.00
C VAL A 83 11.40 2.43 -11.70
N GLY A 84 11.63 3.51 -10.98
CA GLY A 84 10.91 3.83 -9.75
C GLY A 84 11.16 5.28 -9.35
N GLY A 85 10.22 5.86 -8.63
CA GLY A 85 10.26 7.30 -8.30
C GLY A 85 9.60 8.18 -9.36
N ASP A 86 9.82 9.49 -9.25
CA ASP A 86 9.23 10.51 -10.13
C ASP A 86 9.66 10.37 -11.59
N VAL A 87 10.79 9.70 -11.86
CA VAL A 87 11.21 9.38 -13.24
C VAL A 87 10.22 8.46 -13.95
N TYR A 88 9.42 7.69 -13.19
CA TYR A 88 8.35 6.85 -13.70
C TYR A 88 6.99 7.57 -13.59
N THR A 89 6.61 8.01 -12.39
CA THR A 89 5.28 8.56 -12.11
C THR A 89 5.05 10.00 -12.60
N GLY A 90 6.14 10.74 -12.87
CA GLY A 90 6.12 12.20 -12.94
C GLY A 90 6.12 12.83 -11.55
N GLN A 91 6.10 14.17 -11.50
CA GLN A 91 6.06 14.97 -10.27
C GLN A 91 4.75 14.70 -9.51
N LYS A 92 4.81 13.79 -8.54
CA LYS A 92 3.71 13.47 -7.63
C LYS A 92 4.15 13.74 -6.18
N PHE A 93 3.43 13.20 -5.21
CA PHE A 93 3.85 13.28 -3.81
C PHE A 93 5.06 12.39 -3.56
N ILE A 94 5.88 12.76 -2.58
CA ILE A 94 7.06 11.97 -2.17
C ILE A 94 6.68 10.51 -1.85
N ILE A 95 5.49 10.29 -1.29
CA ILE A 95 4.97 8.96 -1.00
C ILE A 95 4.83 8.12 -2.27
N ASP A 96 4.38 8.70 -3.37
CA ASP A 96 4.22 8.00 -4.65
C ASP A 96 5.58 7.60 -5.21
N ALA A 97 6.57 8.50 -5.11
CA ALA A 97 7.93 8.22 -5.53
C ALA A 97 8.54 7.05 -4.74
N VAL A 98 8.37 7.06 -3.41
CA VAL A 98 8.83 5.98 -2.53
C VAL A 98 8.10 4.67 -2.83
N ALA A 99 6.79 4.71 -3.06
CA ALA A 99 6.01 3.53 -3.42
C ALA A 99 6.49 2.93 -4.75
N ALA A 100 6.65 3.74 -5.80
CA ALA A 100 7.17 3.32 -7.08
C ALA A 100 8.60 2.74 -6.96
N GLY A 101 9.47 3.37 -6.17
CA GLY A 101 10.81 2.88 -5.88
C GLY A 101 10.81 1.49 -5.23
N ARG A 102 9.94 1.27 -4.23
CA ARG A 102 9.78 -0.05 -3.59
C ARG A 102 9.30 -1.09 -4.59
N GLN A 103 8.37 -0.73 -5.48
CA GLN A 103 7.85 -1.67 -6.48
C GLN A 103 8.89 -2.04 -7.54
N GLY A 104 9.68 -1.08 -8.02
CA GLY A 104 10.82 -1.35 -8.89
C GLY A 104 11.88 -2.24 -8.22
N ALA A 105 12.19 -1.99 -6.94
CA ALA A 105 13.14 -2.82 -6.19
C ALA A 105 12.68 -4.28 -6.03
N VAL A 106 11.39 -4.51 -5.77
CA VAL A 106 10.82 -5.87 -5.70
C VAL A 106 10.95 -6.57 -7.06
N SER A 107 10.72 -5.85 -8.16
CA SER A 107 10.87 -6.41 -9.51
C SER A 107 12.31 -6.75 -9.84
N ILE A 108 13.27 -5.87 -9.52
CA ILE A 108 14.71 -6.15 -9.67
C ILE A 108 15.08 -7.40 -8.87
N ASN A 109 14.63 -7.50 -7.62
CA ASN A 109 14.91 -8.66 -6.78
C ASN A 109 14.34 -9.95 -7.39
N ARG A 110 13.13 -9.92 -7.96
CA ARG A 110 12.56 -11.09 -8.64
C ARG A 110 13.29 -11.42 -9.94
N TYR A 111 13.69 -10.41 -10.71
CA TYR A 111 14.38 -10.58 -11.99
C TYR A 111 15.72 -11.29 -11.85
N VAL A 112 16.50 -10.97 -10.81
CA VAL A 112 17.83 -11.56 -10.60
C VAL A 112 17.80 -12.98 -10.00
N HIS A 113 16.64 -13.45 -9.53
CA HIS A 113 16.48 -14.78 -8.94
C HIS A 113 15.77 -15.74 -9.92
N PRO A 114 16.48 -16.72 -10.51
CA PRO A 114 15.89 -17.65 -11.46
C PRO A 114 14.67 -18.39 -10.88
N GLY A 115 13.62 -18.52 -11.70
CA GLY A 115 12.37 -19.20 -11.32
C GLY A 115 11.36 -18.32 -10.56
N GLN A 116 11.71 -17.07 -10.22
CA GLN A 116 10.76 -16.12 -9.69
C GLN A 116 9.94 -15.47 -10.81
N SER A 117 8.63 -15.32 -10.58
CA SER A 117 7.76 -14.57 -11.49
C SER A 117 7.71 -13.10 -11.13
N LEU A 118 7.81 -12.22 -12.12
CA LEU A 118 7.65 -10.78 -11.94
C LEU A 118 6.21 -10.39 -11.59
N THR A 119 5.22 -11.21 -11.94
CA THR A 119 3.79 -10.87 -11.84
C THR A 119 3.06 -11.63 -10.74
N ILE A 120 3.41 -12.89 -10.48
CA ILE A 120 2.68 -13.72 -9.49
C ILE A 120 2.83 -13.14 -8.08
N GLY A 121 1.71 -12.97 -7.38
CA GLY A 121 1.68 -12.45 -6.02
C GLY A 121 2.14 -10.98 -5.91
N ARG A 122 2.06 -10.19 -6.98
CA ARG A 122 2.21 -8.73 -6.89
C ARG A 122 0.97 -8.15 -6.24
N ASP A 123 1.18 -7.39 -5.18
CA ASP A 123 0.16 -6.53 -4.61
C ASP A 123 0.14 -5.21 -5.41
N LEU A 124 -0.92 -5.03 -6.20
CA LEU A 124 -1.11 -3.85 -7.02
C LEU A 124 -1.40 -2.60 -6.17
N ARG A 125 -1.77 -2.78 -4.89
CA ARG A 125 -2.18 -1.71 -3.98
C ARG A 125 -3.23 -0.79 -4.61
N GLU A 126 -4.13 -1.38 -5.39
CA GLU A 126 -5.28 -0.67 -5.92
C GLU A 126 -6.22 -0.40 -4.76
N PHE A 127 -6.25 0.86 -4.34
CA PHE A 127 -7.22 1.32 -3.37
C PHE A 127 -8.53 1.56 -4.12
N ILE A 128 -9.41 0.58 -4.08
CA ILE A 128 -10.77 0.72 -4.60
C ILE A 128 -11.52 1.56 -3.57
N GLU A 129 -11.78 2.81 -3.92
CA GLU A 129 -12.59 3.68 -3.08
C GLU A 129 -13.99 3.09 -2.90
N LEU A 130 -14.54 3.21 -1.69
CA LEU A 130 -15.91 2.82 -1.42
C LEU A 130 -16.84 3.70 -2.26
N ASP A 131 -17.72 3.09 -3.06
CA ASP A 131 -18.77 3.81 -3.76
C ASP A 131 -19.68 4.51 -2.74
N ARG A 132 -19.73 5.85 -2.78
CA ARG A 132 -20.47 6.65 -1.80
C ARG A 132 -21.95 6.76 -2.14
N ASP A 133 -22.32 6.46 -3.37
CA ASP A 133 -23.69 6.54 -3.88
C ASP A 133 -24.42 5.19 -3.72
N ASP A 134 -23.67 4.08 -3.72
CA ASP A 134 -24.18 2.72 -3.51
C ASP A 134 -23.95 2.18 -2.09
N ILE A 135 -24.07 3.03 -1.07
CA ILE A 135 -24.01 2.60 0.34
C ILE A 135 -25.27 2.94 1.09
N SER A 136 -25.83 1.94 1.76
CA SER A 136 -26.96 2.10 2.68
C SER A 136 -26.51 2.84 3.94
N LYS A 137 -26.73 4.16 3.98
CA LYS A 137 -26.43 5.02 5.13
C LYS A 137 -27.70 5.22 5.97
N PRO A 138 -27.62 5.23 7.31
CA PRO A 138 -28.69 5.76 8.13
C PRO A 138 -28.99 7.22 7.75
N ALA A 139 -30.26 7.64 7.80
CA ALA A 139 -30.67 8.99 7.39
C ALA A 139 -29.89 10.12 8.13
N TRP A 140 -29.50 9.88 9.38
CA TRP A 140 -28.77 10.84 10.23
C TRP A 140 -27.25 10.93 9.95
N TYR A 141 -26.71 10.08 9.05
CA TYR A 141 -25.27 9.91 8.86
C TYR A 141 -24.56 11.20 8.40
N ASP A 142 -25.13 11.85 7.39
CA ASP A 142 -24.57 13.09 6.80
C ASP A 142 -25.07 14.36 7.52
N ASP A 143 -26.13 14.26 8.33
CA ASP A 143 -26.75 15.39 9.04
C ASP A 143 -26.08 15.71 10.39
N THR A 144 -25.25 14.80 10.91
CA THR A 144 -24.57 15.00 12.19
C THR A 144 -23.37 15.93 12.01
N SER A 145 -23.42 17.09 12.69
CA SER A 145 -22.31 18.05 12.68
C SER A 145 -21.03 17.45 13.26
N ARG A 146 -19.89 17.77 12.64
CA ARG A 146 -18.56 17.37 13.13
C ARG A 146 -18.29 18.01 14.49
N GLN A 147 -17.74 17.23 15.42
CA GLN A 147 -17.34 17.67 16.74
C GLN A 147 -16.11 18.57 16.65
N VAL A 148 -16.18 19.73 17.31
CA VAL A 148 -15.08 20.70 17.34
C VAL A 148 -14.31 20.52 18.65
N PRO A 149 -12.99 20.30 18.59
CA PRO A 149 -12.16 20.24 19.79
C PRO A 149 -12.16 21.55 20.57
N GLY A 150 -12.13 21.45 21.90
CA GLY A 150 -11.87 22.61 22.76
C GLY A 150 -10.47 23.18 22.54
N HIS A 151 -10.21 24.40 23.01
CA HIS A 151 -8.91 25.05 22.87
C HIS A 151 -8.43 25.57 24.23
N ARG A 152 -7.13 25.43 24.49
CA ARG A 152 -6.44 26.08 25.62
C ARG A 152 -6.26 27.56 25.32
N LYS A 153 -6.18 28.38 26.37
CA LYS A 153 -5.85 29.80 26.22
C LYS A 153 -4.44 29.97 25.67
N GLY A 154 -4.29 30.75 24.59
CA GLY A 154 -3.01 31.05 23.96
C GLY A 154 -3.22 31.69 22.59
N ASP A 155 -2.13 32.20 21.99
CA ASP A 155 -2.12 32.72 20.63
C ASP A 155 -1.37 31.72 19.72
N PRO A 156 -2.07 30.98 18.84
CA PRO A 156 -1.45 30.00 17.94
C PRO A 156 -0.38 30.60 17.02
N ALA A 157 -0.44 31.91 16.72
CA ALA A 157 0.55 32.56 15.87
C ALA A 157 1.90 32.80 16.57
N LYS A 158 1.94 32.64 17.90
CA LYS A 158 3.11 32.93 18.74
C LYS A 158 3.72 31.69 19.40
N THR A 159 3.15 30.51 19.18
CA THR A 159 3.67 29.26 19.73
C THR A 159 3.65 28.14 18.68
N MET A 160 4.59 27.20 18.81
CA MET A 160 4.60 25.95 18.05
C MET A 160 3.81 24.84 18.75
N ASP A 161 3.30 25.10 19.96
CA ASP A 161 2.49 24.14 20.72
C ASP A 161 1.07 24.03 20.14
N ASP A 162 0.55 22.81 20.07
CA ASP A 162 -0.85 22.58 19.70
C ASP A 162 -1.78 22.97 20.86
N LEU A 163 -2.53 24.05 20.66
CA LEU A 163 -3.47 24.56 21.66
C LEU A 163 -4.82 23.81 21.67
N ARG A 164 -5.05 22.88 20.74
CA ARG A 164 -6.28 22.07 20.70
C ARG A 164 -6.28 21.06 21.85
N LEU A 165 -7.44 20.88 22.47
CA LEU A 165 -7.68 19.84 23.47
C LEU A 165 -8.13 18.55 22.77
N PRO A 166 -7.89 17.37 23.38
CA PRO A 166 -8.54 16.14 22.94
C PRO A 166 -10.06 16.27 22.97
N LEU A 167 -10.74 15.52 22.10
CA LEU A 167 -12.20 15.38 22.17
C LEU A 167 -12.62 14.75 23.50
N THR A 168 -13.75 15.20 24.06
CA THR A 168 -14.32 14.53 25.24
C THR A 168 -14.83 13.14 24.87
N GLU A 169 -15.07 12.29 25.87
CA GLU A 169 -15.57 10.93 25.63
C GLU A 169 -16.90 10.95 24.84
N GLU A 170 -17.78 11.90 25.13
CA GLU A 170 -19.06 12.09 24.43
C GLU A 170 -18.83 12.47 22.96
N GLN A 171 -17.90 13.39 22.71
CA GLN A 171 -17.54 13.80 21.36
C GLN A 171 -16.91 12.65 20.57
N VAL A 172 -16.05 11.85 21.20
CA VAL A 172 -15.47 10.65 20.59
C VAL A 172 -16.56 9.63 20.24
N LYS A 173 -17.51 9.37 21.15
CA LYS A 173 -18.66 8.47 20.87
C LYS A 173 -19.50 8.98 19.70
N ALA A 174 -19.73 10.29 19.61
CA ALA A 174 -20.48 10.90 18.50
C ALA A 174 -19.74 10.85 17.15
N GLU A 175 -18.41 10.98 17.13
CA GLU A 175 -17.64 10.82 15.89
C GLU A 175 -17.50 9.35 15.47
N THR A 176 -17.29 8.45 16.44
CA THR A 176 -17.11 7.02 16.16
C THR A 176 -18.41 6.33 15.74
N SER A 177 -19.58 6.83 16.15
CA SER A 177 -20.88 6.32 15.67
C SER A 177 -21.08 6.51 14.17
N ARG A 178 -20.35 7.43 13.55
CA ARG A 178 -20.34 7.68 12.09
C ARG A 178 -19.38 6.76 11.33
N CYS A 179 -18.72 5.82 12.00
CA CYS A 179 -17.87 4.85 11.34
C CYS A 179 -18.74 3.83 10.58
N LEU A 180 -18.61 3.77 9.25
CA LEU A 180 -19.30 2.77 8.40
C LEU A 180 -18.66 1.37 8.49
N LYS A 181 -17.60 1.19 9.28
CA LYS A 181 -16.78 -0.03 9.33
C LYS A 181 -16.27 -0.48 7.95
N CYS A 182 -16.16 0.44 6.98
CA CYS A 182 -15.72 0.15 5.62
C CYS A 182 -14.24 -0.29 5.56
N GLY A 183 -13.44 0.02 6.59
CA GLY A 183 -12.07 -0.45 6.74
C GLY A 183 -11.94 -1.79 7.45
N ALA A 184 -12.97 -2.65 7.42
CA ALA A 184 -12.85 -4.01 7.96
C ALA A 184 -11.65 -4.71 7.32
N THR A 185 -10.63 -4.99 8.11
CA THR A 185 -9.48 -5.77 7.67
C THR A 185 -9.95 -7.15 7.27
N THR A 186 -9.96 -7.43 5.97
CA THR A 186 -10.25 -8.75 5.44
C THR A 186 -9.04 -9.64 5.67
N VAL A 187 -9.26 -10.77 6.34
CA VAL A 187 -8.24 -11.80 6.45
C VAL A 187 -8.29 -12.60 5.15
N ASP A 188 -7.24 -12.50 4.34
CA ASP A 188 -7.06 -13.38 3.19
C ASP A 188 -6.88 -14.82 3.70
N THR A 189 -7.91 -15.64 3.54
CA THR A 189 -7.94 -17.01 4.03
C THR A 189 -6.87 -17.88 3.37
N ASN A 190 -6.40 -17.53 2.18
CA ASN A 190 -5.31 -18.24 1.51
C ASN A 190 -3.93 -17.93 2.11
N LYS A 191 -3.81 -16.82 2.85
CA LYS A 191 -2.58 -16.41 3.56
C LYS A 191 -2.67 -16.64 5.06
N CYS A 192 -3.86 -16.78 5.62
CA CYS A 192 -4.07 -17.04 7.03
C CYS A 192 -3.63 -18.47 7.36
N ILE A 193 -2.57 -18.60 8.15
CA ILE A 193 -2.09 -19.91 8.64
C ILE A 193 -2.82 -20.36 9.92
N GLY A 194 -3.88 -19.66 10.34
CA GLY A 194 -4.66 -20.01 11.54
C GLY A 194 -3.91 -19.86 12.87
N CYS A 195 -2.85 -19.05 12.93
CA CYS A 195 -2.00 -18.94 14.12
C CYS A 195 -2.66 -18.26 15.33
N GLY A 196 -3.80 -17.58 15.14
CA GLY A 196 -4.56 -16.93 16.23
C GLY A 196 -3.86 -15.77 16.94
N LEU A 197 -2.65 -15.36 16.53
CA LEU A 197 -1.94 -14.25 17.17
C LEU A 197 -2.73 -12.94 17.09
N CYS A 198 -3.44 -12.70 15.99
CA CYS A 198 -4.29 -11.53 15.82
C CYS A 198 -5.41 -11.44 16.85
N THR A 199 -6.03 -12.57 17.24
CA THR A 199 -7.12 -12.59 18.24
C THR A 199 -6.58 -12.27 19.63
N THR A 200 -5.37 -12.75 19.97
CA THR A 200 -4.74 -12.46 21.27
C THR A 200 -4.29 -11.01 21.45
N ARG A 201 -4.12 -10.26 20.36
CA ARG A 201 -3.64 -8.87 20.37
C ARG A 201 -4.77 -7.85 20.22
N CYS A 202 -5.98 -8.30 19.90
CA CYS A 202 -7.11 -7.40 19.72
C CYS A 202 -7.71 -7.02 21.08
N GLU A 203 -7.38 -5.84 21.59
CA GLU A 203 -7.96 -5.31 22.84
C GLU A 203 -9.47 -5.08 22.77
N PHE A 204 -10.00 -4.95 21.55
CA PHE A 204 -11.42 -4.69 21.28
C PHE A 204 -12.24 -5.97 21.04
N ASP A 205 -11.61 -7.15 21.09
CA ASP A 205 -12.23 -8.45 20.80
C ASP A 205 -12.99 -8.48 19.45
N ALA A 206 -12.47 -7.78 18.44
CA ALA A 206 -13.14 -7.63 17.15
C ALA A 206 -12.89 -8.81 16.18
N ILE A 207 -11.95 -9.71 16.50
CA ILE A 207 -11.54 -10.82 15.63
C ILE A 207 -11.54 -12.10 16.45
N HIS A 208 -12.31 -13.10 15.99
CA HIS A 208 -12.39 -14.42 16.58
C HIS A 208 -11.84 -15.46 15.61
N LEU A 209 -11.18 -16.48 16.14
CA LEU A 209 -10.69 -17.61 15.35
C LEU A 209 -11.56 -18.82 15.69
N THR A 210 -12.45 -19.18 14.77
CA THR A 210 -13.16 -20.46 14.81
C THR A 210 -12.24 -21.54 14.25
N ARG A 211 -12.22 -22.72 14.89
CA ARG A 211 -11.40 -23.85 14.46
C ARG A 211 -12.31 -25.03 14.18
N ASP A 212 -12.46 -25.34 12.90
CA ASP A 212 -13.36 -26.41 12.45
C ASP A 212 -12.72 -27.81 12.59
N MET A 213 -11.41 -27.89 12.83
CA MET A 213 -10.68 -29.14 13.09
C MET A 213 -10.28 -29.27 14.57
N PRO A 214 -10.93 -30.15 15.35
CA PRO A 214 -10.67 -30.30 16.78
C PRO A 214 -9.21 -30.66 17.11
N HIS A 215 -8.57 -31.45 16.26
CA HIS A 215 -7.20 -31.93 16.47
C HIS A 215 -6.11 -30.92 16.08
N GLY A 216 -6.47 -29.86 15.35
CA GLY A 216 -5.58 -28.76 14.97
C GLY A 216 -5.70 -27.54 15.88
N ALA A 217 -6.52 -27.64 16.94
CA ALA A 217 -6.85 -26.53 17.82
C ALA A 217 -5.90 -26.34 19.01
N ASP A 218 -5.11 -27.37 19.32
CA ASP A 218 -4.16 -27.34 20.42
C ASP A 218 -2.94 -26.48 20.05
N MET A 219 -2.91 -25.24 20.53
CA MET A 219 -1.74 -24.38 20.43
C MET A 219 -0.86 -24.58 21.65
N TYR A 220 0.41 -24.90 21.40
CA TYR A 220 1.43 -25.00 22.42
C TYR A 220 2.32 -23.77 22.37
N THR A 221 2.71 -23.27 23.53
CA THR A 221 3.77 -22.27 23.64
C THR A 221 5.08 -22.83 23.06
N ALA A 222 6.03 -21.94 22.73
CA ALA A 222 7.31 -22.36 22.16
C ALA A 222 8.05 -23.31 23.13
N GLU A 223 7.91 -23.05 24.43
CA GLU A 223 8.47 -23.84 25.53
C GLU A 223 7.85 -25.25 25.60
N GLU A 224 6.53 -25.35 25.47
CA GLU A 224 5.80 -26.64 25.48
C GLU A 224 6.11 -27.49 24.22
N THR A 225 6.38 -26.82 23.09
CA THR A 225 6.69 -27.47 21.82
C THR A 225 7.93 -28.36 21.92
N ILE A 226 8.93 -27.95 22.71
CA ILE A 226 10.17 -28.72 22.92
C ILE A 226 9.86 -30.09 23.53
N GLY A 227 9.00 -30.15 24.54
CA GLY A 227 8.63 -31.39 25.21
C GLY A 227 7.87 -32.36 24.29
N LEU A 228 7.00 -31.84 23.43
CA LEU A 228 6.26 -32.62 22.46
C LEU A 228 7.16 -33.15 21.33
N ALA A 229 8.04 -32.31 20.82
CA ALA A 229 9.02 -32.68 19.80
C ALA A 229 9.95 -33.79 20.29
N LEU A 230 10.45 -33.71 21.54
CA LEU A 230 11.28 -34.74 22.15
C LEU A 230 10.56 -36.08 22.29
N LYS A 231 9.29 -36.08 22.73
CA LYS A 231 8.46 -37.30 22.81
C LYS A 231 8.30 -37.96 21.43
N TYR A 232 8.06 -37.16 20.39
CA TYR A 232 7.96 -37.65 19.02
C TYR A 232 9.32 -38.18 18.50
N GLN A 233 10.41 -37.44 18.75
CA GLN A 233 11.75 -37.79 18.32
C GLN A 233 12.21 -39.12 18.95
N ALA A 234 11.94 -39.34 20.23
CA ALA A 234 12.22 -40.61 20.92
C ALA A 234 11.44 -41.78 20.30
N LYS A 235 10.13 -41.60 20.04
CA LYS A 235 9.31 -42.62 19.35
C LYS A 235 9.85 -42.93 17.96
N ARG A 236 10.31 -41.91 17.22
CA ARG A 236 10.84 -42.07 15.86
C ARG A 236 12.22 -42.73 15.86
N ILE A 237 13.11 -42.39 16.78
CA ILE A 237 14.40 -43.07 16.98
C ILE A 237 14.18 -44.55 17.26
N LYS A 238 13.24 -44.90 18.16
CA LYS A 238 12.91 -46.30 18.46
C LYS A 238 12.43 -47.07 17.22
N LYS A 239 11.57 -46.45 16.39
CA LYS A 239 11.12 -47.04 15.12
C LYS A 239 12.27 -47.22 14.12
N ILE A 240 13.16 -46.23 13.99
CA ILE A 240 14.33 -46.30 13.09
C ILE A 240 15.29 -47.41 13.53
N ILE A 241 15.55 -47.56 14.83
CA ILE A 241 16.40 -48.63 15.37
C ILE A 241 15.77 -50.01 15.13
N LYS A 242 14.46 -50.15 15.36
CA LYS A 242 13.72 -51.39 15.07
C LYS A 242 13.86 -51.74 13.58
N TYR A 243 13.61 -50.79 12.69
CA TYR A 243 13.77 -50.96 11.24
C TYR A 243 15.18 -51.38 10.85
N LYS A 244 16.22 -50.70 11.36
CA LYS A 244 17.63 -51.07 11.09
C LYS A 244 17.98 -52.49 11.54
N LYS A 245 17.31 -53.03 12.56
CA LYS A 245 17.52 -54.40 13.05
C LYS A 245 16.70 -55.47 12.32
N THR A 246 15.49 -55.15 11.87
CA THR A 246 14.56 -56.14 11.33
C THR A 246 14.37 -56.05 9.81
N GLY A 247 14.75 -54.94 9.16
CA GLY A 247 14.53 -54.69 7.74
C GLY A 247 13.06 -54.43 7.34
N VAL A 248 12.12 -54.59 8.26
CA VAL A 248 10.68 -54.46 8.01
C VAL A 248 10.21 -53.05 8.34
N HIS A 249 9.73 -52.31 7.34
CA HIS A 249 9.13 -51.01 7.53
C HIS A 249 7.63 -51.15 7.84
N GLU A 250 7.26 -51.18 9.12
CA GLU A 250 5.86 -51.07 9.54
C GLU A 250 5.38 -49.62 9.31
N TYR A 251 4.86 -49.32 8.11
CA TYR A 251 3.92 -48.21 7.99
C TYR A 251 2.61 -48.64 8.67
N PRO A 252 1.99 -47.80 9.51
CA PRO A 252 0.56 -47.97 9.73
C PRO A 252 -0.08 -47.84 8.35
N VAL A 253 -0.65 -48.94 7.84
CA VAL A 253 -1.63 -48.87 6.76
C VAL A 253 -2.71 -47.95 7.32
N GLN A 254 -2.80 -46.72 6.81
CA GLN A 254 -4.03 -45.97 6.96
C GLN A 254 -5.09 -46.91 6.39
N GLN A 255 -5.96 -47.44 7.25
CA GLN A 255 -7.21 -47.98 6.75
C GLN A 255 -7.79 -46.85 5.92
N THR A 256 -7.83 -47.03 4.61
CA THR A 256 -8.74 -46.30 3.74
C THR A 256 -10.14 -46.73 4.17
N GLY A 257 -10.57 -46.23 5.33
CA GLY A 257 -11.97 -46.05 5.59
C GLY A 257 -12.42 -45.04 4.56
N GLU A 258 -13.39 -45.44 3.75
CA GLU A 258 -14.21 -44.57 2.91
C GLU A 258 -15.01 -43.59 3.79
N GLU A 259 -14.32 -42.81 4.64
CA GLU A 259 -14.90 -41.69 5.37
C GLU A 259 -14.37 -40.41 4.71
N ASN A 260 -15.08 -40.02 3.66
CA ASN A 260 -15.31 -38.63 3.23
C ASN A 260 -14.09 -37.71 3.22
N TRP A 261 -13.07 -38.04 2.44
CA TRP A 261 -12.31 -36.99 1.76
C TRP A 261 -13.12 -36.55 0.55
N GLU A 262 -14.09 -35.66 0.76
CA GLU A 262 -14.56 -34.84 -0.36
C GLU A 262 -13.36 -34.01 -0.85
N PRO A 263 -12.99 -34.09 -2.13
CA PRO A 263 -12.13 -33.09 -2.72
C PRO A 263 -12.83 -31.75 -2.50
N TYR A 264 -12.12 -30.72 -2.06
CA TYR A 264 -12.61 -29.34 -2.13
C TYR A 264 -12.99 -29.07 -3.59
N HIS A 265 -14.26 -29.29 -3.90
CA HIS A 265 -14.88 -28.85 -5.13
C HIS A 265 -14.86 -27.34 -5.06
N GLY A 266 -14.39 -26.74 -6.14
CA GLY A 266 -14.27 -25.31 -6.27
C GLY A 266 -15.59 -24.60 -5.95
N ILE A 267 -15.42 -23.34 -5.55
CA ILE A 267 -16.17 -22.20 -6.06
C ILE A 267 -17.20 -22.62 -7.12
N GLU A 268 -18.44 -22.83 -6.70
CA GLU A 268 -19.58 -22.58 -7.57
C GLU A 268 -19.85 -21.06 -7.55
N LYS A 269 -20.27 -20.57 -8.71
CA LYS A 269 -20.42 -19.15 -9.06
C LYS A 269 -21.31 -18.35 -8.12
#